data_AF-A0A258JQN9-F1
#
_entry.id   AF-A0A258JQN9-F1
#
_cell.length_a   1.000
_cell.length_b   1.000
_cell.length_c   1.000
_cell.angle_alpha   90.00
_cell.angle_beta   90.00
_cell.angle_gamma   90.00
#
_symmetry.space_group_name_H-M   'P 1'
#
loop_
_entity.id
_entity.type
_entity.pdbx_description
1 polymer ?
#
loop_
_entity_poly.entity_id
_entity_poly.type
_entity_poly.pdbx_seq_one_letter_code
_entity_poly.pdbx_strand_id
1 'polypeptide(L)' 'GFSGAGGSWSNGKIYNPDDGKTYSATLTLKGDNTLEVRGCVIVPFCETQTWTRLK' A
#
# COMPACT_ATOMS: atom_id res chain seq x y z
N GLY A 1 -2.16 12.29 2.02
CA GLY A 1 -1.51 11.11 2.64
C GLY A 1 -2.54 10.02 2.83
N PHE A 2 -2.14 8.87 3.38
CA PHE A 2 -3.07 7.78 3.72
C PHE A 2 -4.04 8.22 4.84
N SER A 3 -5.31 7.84 4.74
CA SER A 3 -6.36 8.09 5.74
C SER A 3 -6.94 6.78 6.24
N GLY A 4 -7.05 6.60 7.56
CA GLY A 4 -7.60 5.37 8.14
C GLY A 4 -7.23 5.16 9.61
N ALA A 5 -7.80 4.10 10.19
CA ALA A 5 -7.65 3.72 11.59
C ALA A 5 -7.73 2.18 11.73
N GLY A 6 -7.35 1.66 12.90
CA GLY A 6 -7.53 0.24 13.22
C GLY A 6 -6.76 -0.72 12.32
N GLY A 7 -5.63 -0.29 11.75
CA GLY A 7 -4.80 -1.16 10.89
C GLY A 7 -5.17 -1.17 9.42
N SER A 8 -6.09 -0.31 8.96
CA SER A 8 -6.40 -0.15 7.54
C SER A 8 -6.39 1.31 7.13
N TRP A 9 -5.76 1.61 6.00
CA TRP A 9 -5.70 2.96 5.44
C TRP A 9 -5.92 2.95 3.92
N SER A 10 -6.55 4.02 3.43
CA SER A 10 -6.90 4.21 2.03
C SER A 10 -6.59 5.64 1.57
N ASN A 11 -6.97 5.97 0.32
CA ASN A 11 -6.77 7.29 -0.31
C ASN A 11 -5.29 7.74 -0.37
N GLY A 12 -4.36 6.80 -0.20
CA GLY A 12 -2.94 7.07 -0.35
C GLY A 12 -2.50 7.01 -1.79
N LYS A 13 -1.26 7.43 -2.00
CA LYS A 13 -0.55 7.29 -3.26
C LYS A 13 0.81 6.65 -3.00
N ILE A 14 1.27 5.81 -3.91
CA ILE A 14 2.58 5.16 -3.85
C ILE A 14 3.34 5.41 -5.15
N TYR A 15 4.62 5.71 -5.04
CA TYR A 15 5.53 5.88 -6.17
C TYR A 15 6.21 4.54 -6.48
N ASN A 16 6.22 4.15 -7.75
CA ASN A 16 6.98 3.01 -8.22
C ASN A 16 8.25 3.52 -8.95
N PRO A 17 9.46 3.27 -8.41
CA PRO A 17 10.69 3.68 -9.06
C PRO A 17 10.99 2.92 -10.36
N ASP A 18 10.47 1.71 -10.54
CA ASP A 18 10.77 0.87 -11.70
C ASP A 18 10.16 1.43 -13.00
N ASP A 19 9.02 2.13 -12.90
CA ASP A 19 8.32 2.75 -14.04
C ASP A 19 8.18 4.28 -13.94
N GLY A 20 8.58 4.88 -12.82
CA GLY A 20 8.53 6.31 -12.57
C GLY A 20 7.13 6.89 -12.33
N LYS A 21 6.10 6.06 -12.08
CA LYS A 21 4.71 6.50 -11.94
C LYS A 21 4.23 6.45 -10.48
N THR A 22 3.12 7.15 -10.25
CA THR A 22 2.43 7.18 -8.94
C THR A 22 1.04 6.58 -9.06
N TYR A 23 0.70 5.68 -8.15
CA TYR A 23 -0.53 4.90 -8.16
C TYR A 23 -1.38 5.15 -6.92
N SER A 24 -2.70 4.93 -7.03
CA SER A 24 -3.58 4.90 -5.87
C SER A 24 -3.23 3.70 -4.99
N ALA A 25 -3.22 3.86 -3.68
CA ALA A 25 -2.79 2.80 -2.78
C ALA A 25 -3.62 2.68 -1.51
N THR A 26 -3.65 1.46 -0.98
CA THR A 26 -4.21 1.10 0.34
C THR A 26 -3.18 0.35 1.16
N LEU A 27 -3.27 0.46 2.48
CA LEU A 27 -2.43 -0.24 3.44
C LEU A 27 -3.29 -1.08 4.39
N THR A 28 -2.82 -2.27 4.73
CA THR A 28 -3.46 -3.13 5.72
C THR A 28 -2.43 -3.81 6.60
N LEU A 29 -2.49 -3.60 7.91
CA LEU A 29 -1.72 -4.38 8.88
C LEU A 29 -2.32 -5.79 8.97
N LYS A 30 -1.49 -6.80 8.71
CA LYS A 30 -1.85 -8.23 8.84
C LYS A 30 -1.33 -8.85 10.14
N GLY A 31 -0.70 -8.03 10.98
CA GLY A 31 -0.11 -8.38 12.27
C GLY A 31 0.86 -7.29 12.72
N ASP A 32 1.52 -7.48 13.86
CA ASP A 32 2.35 -6.44 14.49
C ASP A 32 3.51 -5.96 13.61
N ASN A 33 4.03 -6.85 12.76
CA ASN A 33 5.22 -6.64 11.94
C ASN A 33 4.98 -6.80 10.44
N THR A 34 3.73 -6.95 10.00
CA THR A 34 3.40 -7.26 8.61
C THR A 34 2.43 -6.23 8.04
N LEU A 35 2.88 -5.50 7.03
CA LEU A 35 2.07 -4.52 6.31
C LEU A 35 1.84 -5.00 4.87
N GLU A 36 0.59 -5.14 4.48
CA GLU A 36 0.20 -5.30 3.09
C GLU A 36 0.06 -3.92 2.45
N VAL A 37 0.78 -3.71 1.35
CA VAL A 37 0.77 -2.49 0.55
C VAL A 37 0.18 -2.85 -0.80
N ARG A 38 -0.96 -2.28 -1.15
CA ARG A 38 -1.62 -2.54 -2.43
C ARG A 38 -1.70 -1.28 -3.26
N GLY A 39 -1.07 -1.27 -4.42
CA GLY A 39 -1.12 -0.19 -5.41
C GLY A 39 -1.98 -0.59 -6.60
N CYS A 40 -2.78 0.33 -7.14
CA CYS A 40 -3.65 0.11 -8.29
C CYS A 40 -3.51 1.24 -9.32
N VAL A 41 -3.33 0.86 -10.59
CA VAL A 41 -3.42 1.80 -11.72
C VAL A 41 -4.88 2.16 -11.95
N ILE A 42 -5.70 1.13 -12.13
CA ILE A 42 -7.16 1.15 -12.28
C ILE A 42 -7.67 -0.17 -11.71
N VAL A 43 -8.82 -0.22 -11.07
CA VAL A 43 -9.38 -1.51 -10.62
C VAL A 43 -9.82 -2.31 -11.86
N PRO A 44 -9.43 -3.59 -12.03
CA PRO A 44 -8.77 -4.48 -11.06
C PRO A 44 -7.24 -4.63 -11.18
N PHE A 45 -6.57 -3.87 -12.05
CA PHE A 45 -5.11 -3.88 -12.22
C PHE A 45 -4.38 -3.28 -11.02
N CYS A 46 -4.05 -4.16 -10.08
CA CYS A 46 -3.38 -3.84 -8.84
C CYS A 46 -2.23 -4.82 -8.57
N GLU A 47 -1.22 -4.33 -7.87
CA GLU A 47 -0.15 -5.14 -7.30
C GLU A 47 -0.18 -5.03 -5.78
N THR A 48 0.22 -6.13 -5.13
CA THR A 48 0.30 -6.21 -3.67
C THR A 48 1.71 -6.60 -3.28
N GLN A 49 2.28 -5.87 -2.33
CA GLN A 49 3.52 -6.21 -1.66
C GLN A 49 3.27 -6.46 -0.17
N THR A 50 4.09 -7.33 0.41
CA THR A 50 4.14 -7.52 1.86
C THR A 50 5.44 -6.95 2.39
N TRP A 51 5.34 -5.97 3.27
CA TRP A 51 6.47 -5.36 3.94
C TRP A 51 6.57 -5.87 5.37
N THR A 52 7.78 -6.23 5.76
CA THR A 52 8.09 -6.61 7.14
C THR A 52 8.72 -5.42 7.85
N ARG A 53 8.22 -5.11 9.05
CA ARG A 53 8.78 -4.07 9.91
C ARG A 53 10.24 -4.42 10.25
N LEU A 54 11.15 -3.49 9.96
CA LEU A 54 12.54 -3.59 10.41
C LEU A 54 12.62 -3.30 11.92
N LYS A 55 13.55 -3.96 12.62
CA LYS A 55 13.80 -3.76 14.05
C LYS A 55 14.60 -2.50 14.32
#